data_AF-A0A1B5FMG8-F1
#
_entry.id   AF-A0A1B5FMG8-F1
#
_cell.length_a   1.000
_cell.length_b   1.000
_cell.length_c   1.000
_cell.angle_alpha   90.00
_cell.angle_beta   90.00
_cell.angle_gamma   90.00
#
_symmetry.space_group_name_H-M   'P 1'
#
loop_
_entity.id
_entity.type
_entity.pdbx_description
1 polymer ?
#
loop_
_entity_poly.entity_id
_entity_poly.type
_entity_poly.pdbx_seq_one_letter_code
_entity_poly.pdbx_strand_id
1 'polypeptide(L)'
;MVAAGIFLIARLFPLFIIIPYIMHIISSIGIVTLFLGATLALAQKDIKRSLAYSTMSQLGYIILALGIGSYRTALFHLITHAYSKALLFLGAGSIIHSIEPIVGYSPDKSQNLVFMGGLTKYIPITRTTFLLGTLSLCGIPPFACFWSKDEILSDSWLYSQIFGIIAYFTAGLTAFYMFRVYLLTFDGYLRFHFQDYSNSKTSLSYSIPLWGKNTSNRPNSNTNFSISTIKKKVFFFSKKKKNSVRNKICDFHYSFGKKYTSKYPHELDNTMLFPLLILVIFTMFIGVIGIHFDESAIGPDLLSKWLTSSKTFLVENSNFCLNSYTFLQNAILSISIVTAGLCIAYIFYGSVHSFFFNFSFFNSFLNLKRNLKRRILDQIQNTIY
;
A
#
# COMPACT_ATOMS: atom_id res chain seq x y z
N MET A 1 -11.63 -6.30 -9.14
CA MET A 1 -12.04 -7.51 -8.40
C MET A 1 -12.69 -7.13 -7.06
N VAL A 2 -12.01 -6.38 -6.20
CA VAL A 2 -12.47 -5.90 -4.87
C VAL A 2 -13.87 -5.25 -4.87
N ALA A 3 -14.17 -4.37 -5.83
CA ALA A 3 -15.42 -3.60 -5.83
C ALA A 3 -16.69 -4.40 -6.18
N ALA A 4 -16.59 -5.47 -6.97
CA ALA A 4 -17.78 -6.16 -7.51
C ALA A 4 -18.57 -6.90 -6.42
N GLY A 5 -17.88 -7.61 -5.52
CA GLY A 5 -18.51 -8.34 -4.42
C GLY A 5 -19.16 -7.40 -3.41
N ILE A 6 -18.45 -6.35 -2.99
CA ILE A 6 -18.99 -5.35 -2.06
C ILE A 6 -20.18 -4.63 -2.68
N PHE A 7 -20.09 -4.25 -3.96
CA PHE A 7 -21.18 -3.56 -4.65
C PHE A 7 -22.47 -4.39 -4.68
N LEU A 8 -22.37 -5.71 -4.90
CA LEU A 8 -23.53 -6.60 -4.85
C LEU A 8 -24.16 -6.61 -3.46
N ILE A 9 -23.34 -6.77 -2.41
CA ILE A 9 -23.83 -6.79 -1.01
C ILE A 9 -24.47 -5.44 -0.66
N ALA A 10 -23.81 -4.34 -1.03
CA ALA A 10 -24.31 -2.99 -0.82
C ALA A 10 -25.64 -2.73 -1.54
N ARG A 11 -25.83 -3.27 -2.75
CA ARG A 11 -27.09 -3.13 -3.50
C ARG A 11 -28.22 -3.97 -2.90
N LEU A 12 -27.90 -5.14 -2.35
CA LEU A 12 -28.86 -6.02 -1.67
C LEU A 12 -29.06 -5.66 -0.19
N PHE A 13 -28.40 -4.61 0.30
CA PHE A 13 -28.45 -4.18 1.69
C PHE A 13 -29.88 -3.95 2.23
N PRO A 14 -30.82 -3.33 1.49
CA PRO A 14 -32.20 -3.19 1.95
C PRO A 14 -32.91 -4.53 2.23
N LEU A 15 -32.54 -5.59 1.53
CA LEU A 15 -33.05 -6.94 1.77
C LEU A 15 -32.42 -7.54 3.03
N PHE A 16 -31.11 -7.40 3.21
CA PHE A 16 -30.39 -7.97 4.33
C PHE A 16 -30.77 -7.35 5.68
N ILE A 17 -31.13 -6.07 5.72
CA ILE A 17 -31.61 -5.40 6.94
C ILE A 17 -32.85 -6.09 7.52
N ILE A 18 -33.74 -6.62 6.66
CA ILE A 18 -34.99 -7.27 7.08
C ILE A 18 -34.69 -8.63 7.76
N ILE A 19 -33.52 -9.23 7.48
CA ILE A 19 -33.14 -10.58 7.94
C ILE A 19 -31.88 -10.48 8.81
N PRO A 20 -32.02 -10.25 10.14
CA PRO A 20 -30.89 -9.99 11.03
C PRO A 20 -29.88 -11.15 11.07
N TYR A 21 -30.35 -12.38 10.90
CA TYR A 21 -29.49 -13.57 10.82
C TYR A 21 -28.45 -13.49 9.69
N ILE A 22 -28.82 -12.96 8.52
CA ILE A 22 -27.89 -12.79 7.39
C ILE A 22 -26.85 -11.71 7.70
N MET A 23 -27.24 -10.64 8.39
CA MET A 23 -26.31 -9.57 8.81
C MET A 23 -25.25 -10.08 9.79
N HIS A 24 -25.64 -10.93 10.75
CA HIS A 24 -24.71 -11.64 11.63
C HIS A 24 -23.74 -12.56 10.86
N ILE A 25 -24.22 -13.28 9.84
CA ILE A 25 -23.35 -14.11 8.99
C ILE A 25 -22.34 -13.23 8.22
N ILE A 26 -22.80 -12.13 7.63
CA ILE A 26 -21.93 -11.22 6.88
C ILE A 26 -20.85 -10.61 7.79
N SER A 27 -21.21 -10.14 8.98
CA SER A 27 -20.24 -9.57 9.93
C SER A 27 -19.24 -10.61 10.44
N SER A 28 -19.68 -11.83 10.76
CA SER A 28 -18.79 -12.93 11.18
C SER A 28 -17.79 -13.33 10.08
N ILE A 29 -18.23 -13.43 8.82
CA ILE A 29 -17.35 -13.67 7.67
C ILE A 29 -16.37 -12.49 7.50
N GLY A 30 -16.84 -11.26 7.67
CA GLY A 30 -15.99 -10.05 7.65
C GLY A 30 -14.85 -10.12 8.67
N ILE A 31 -15.13 -10.60 9.89
CA ILE A 31 -14.13 -10.72 10.97
C ILE A 31 -13.12 -11.82 10.71
N VAL A 32 -13.59 -12.99 10.28
CA VAL A 32 -12.69 -14.09 9.97
C VAL A 32 -11.77 -13.68 8.81
N THR A 33 -12.31 -13.03 7.78
CA THR A 33 -11.52 -12.56 6.64
C THR A 33 -10.56 -11.42 6.98
N LEU A 34 -10.95 -10.46 7.82
CA LEU A 34 -10.07 -9.35 8.21
C LEU A 34 -8.85 -9.86 8.98
N PHE A 35 -9.05 -10.81 9.89
CA PHE A 35 -7.99 -11.40 10.72
C PHE A 35 -7.07 -12.34 9.92
N LEU A 36 -7.65 -13.23 9.10
CA LEU A 36 -6.88 -14.12 8.22
C LEU A 36 -6.05 -13.33 7.20
N GLY A 37 -6.60 -12.26 6.63
CA GLY A 37 -5.86 -11.41 5.68
C GLY A 37 -4.64 -10.75 6.33
N ALA A 38 -4.80 -10.25 7.57
CA ALA A 38 -3.71 -9.60 8.29
C ALA A 38 -2.60 -10.57 8.70
N THR A 39 -2.95 -11.73 9.23
CA THR A 39 -1.98 -12.76 9.63
C THR A 39 -1.19 -13.31 8.44
N LEU A 40 -1.86 -13.55 7.31
CA LEU A 40 -1.18 -14.00 6.08
C LEU A 40 -0.26 -12.92 5.51
N ALA A 41 -0.61 -11.63 5.61
CA ALA A 41 0.23 -10.53 5.14
C ALA A 41 1.56 -10.41 5.91
N LEU A 42 1.58 -10.75 7.21
CA LEU A 42 2.78 -10.76 8.05
C LEU A 42 3.82 -11.77 7.56
N ALA A 43 3.38 -12.95 7.12
CA ALA A 43 4.28 -14.02 6.70
C ALA A 43 4.83 -13.83 5.27
N GLN A 44 4.26 -12.92 4.48
CA GLN A 44 4.67 -12.75 3.09
C GLN A 44 6.08 -12.17 2.96
N LYS A 45 6.79 -12.72 1.98
CA LYS A 45 8.10 -12.21 1.50
C LYS A 45 7.96 -11.41 0.21
N ASP A 46 6.90 -11.60 -0.57
CA ASP A 46 6.70 -10.86 -1.83
C ASP A 46 5.92 -9.56 -1.59
N ILE A 47 6.41 -8.44 -2.12
CA ILE A 47 5.80 -7.11 -1.95
C ILE A 47 4.35 -7.08 -2.48
N LYS A 48 4.11 -7.62 -3.69
CA LYS A 48 2.78 -7.64 -4.31
C LYS A 48 1.80 -8.56 -3.57
N ARG A 49 2.27 -9.72 -3.10
CA ARG A 49 1.42 -10.64 -2.33
C ARG A 49 1.07 -10.04 -0.96
N SER A 50 2.01 -9.41 -0.28
CA SER A 50 1.73 -8.70 0.98
C SER A 50 0.69 -7.59 0.78
N LEU A 51 0.79 -6.82 -0.32
CA LEU A 51 -0.22 -5.81 -0.68
C LEU A 51 -1.59 -6.42 -1.03
N ALA A 52 -1.63 -7.63 -1.60
CA ALA A 52 -2.86 -8.34 -1.90
C ALA A 52 -3.55 -8.88 -0.63
N TYR A 53 -2.82 -9.53 0.29
CA TYR A 53 -3.40 -9.99 1.56
C TYR A 53 -3.89 -8.82 2.43
N SER A 54 -3.24 -7.68 2.34
CA SER A 54 -3.76 -6.47 2.98
C SER A 54 -5.01 -5.90 2.30
N THR A 55 -5.24 -6.12 1.00
CA THR A 55 -6.58 -5.85 0.42
C THR A 55 -7.64 -6.81 0.93
N MET A 56 -7.29 -8.09 1.14
CA MET A 56 -8.20 -9.07 1.73
C MET A 56 -8.61 -8.66 3.16
N SER A 57 -7.65 -8.18 3.96
CA SER A 57 -7.94 -7.70 5.32
C SER A 57 -8.85 -6.46 5.33
N GLN A 58 -8.59 -5.49 4.46
CA GLN A 58 -9.39 -4.25 4.35
C GLN A 58 -10.78 -4.50 3.75
N LEU A 59 -10.90 -5.45 2.82
CA LEU A 59 -12.19 -5.97 2.38
C LEU A 59 -12.99 -6.56 3.54
N GLY A 60 -12.33 -7.28 4.45
CA GLY A 60 -12.94 -7.80 5.66
C GLY A 60 -13.52 -6.70 6.55
N TYR A 61 -12.83 -5.55 6.70
CA TYR A 61 -13.39 -4.38 7.39
C TYR A 61 -14.65 -3.82 6.70
N ILE A 62 -14.65 -3.75 5.38
CA ILE A 62 -15.81 -3.24 4.62
C ILE A 62 -17.00 -4.20 4.75
N ILE A 63 -16.76 -5.51 4.68
CA ILE A 63 -17.78 -6.54 4.86
C ILE A 63 -18.31 -6.54 6.31
N LEU A 64 -17.42 -6.40 7.30
CA LEU A 64 -17.79 -6.20 8.70
C LEU A 64 -18.74 -5.01 8.87
N ALA A 65 -18.36 -3.84 8.32
CA ALA A 65 -19.15 -2.61 8.42
C ALA A 65 -20.54 -2.77 7.80
N LEU A 66 -20.64 -3.40 6.62
CA LEU A 66 -21.93 -3.78 6.02
C LEU A 66 -22.71 -4.78 6.89
N GLY A 67 -22.00 -5.72 7.53
CA GLY A 67 -22.59 -6.71 8.44
C GLY A 67 -23.20 -6.09 9.71
N ILE A 68 -22.62 -5.01 10.21
CA ILE A 68 -23.08 -4.28 11.41
C ILE A 68 -24.24 -3.33 11.07
N GLY A 69 -24.38 -2.95 9.80
CA GLY A 69 -25.40 -2.00 9.33
C GLY A 69 -24.85 -0.61 8.98
N SER A 70 -23.54 -0.39 9.10
CA SER A 70 -22.87 0.87 8.81
C SER A 70 -22.57 1.02 7.31
N TYR A 71 -23.63 1.24 6.53
CA TYR A 71 -23.57 1.27 5.06
C TYR A 71 -22.73 2.43 4.50
N ARG A 72 -22.97 3.65 5.02
CA ARG A 72 -22.27 4.87 4.60
C ARG A 72 -20.77 4.71 4.78
N THR A 73 -20.36 4.28 5.97
CA THR A 73 -18.97 4.12 6.37
C THR A 73 -18.28 3.04 5.55
N ALA A 74 -18.97 1.93 5.26
CA ALA A 74 -18.45 0.87 4.40
C ALA A 74 -18.12 1.37 2.97
N LEU A 75 -19.04 2.13 2.35
CA LEU A 75 -18.82 2.68 1.01
C LEU A 75 -17.76 3.79 1.00
N PHE A 76 -17.76 4.64 2.01
CA PHE A 76 -16.72 5.65 2.15
C PHE A 76 -15.33 5.00 2.33
N HIS A 77 -15.22 3.97 3.16
CA HIS A 77 -13.98 3.20 3.30
C HIS A 77 -13.57 2.54 1.98
N LEU A 78 -14.50 1.99 1.20
CA LEU A 78 -14.21 1.42 -0.12
C LEU A 78 -13.52 2.43 -1.04
N ILE A 79 -14.03 3.66 -1.11
CA ILE A 79 -13.47 4.74 -1.95
C ILE A 79 -12.07 5.13 -1.46
N THR A 80 -11.93 5.46 -0.17
CA THR A 80 -10.65 5.88 0.41
C THR A 80 -9.58 4.78 0.32
N HIS A 81 -9.98 3.52 0.51
CA HIS A 81 -9.14 2.34 0.36
C HIS A 81 -8.69 2.15 -1.09
N ALA A 82 -9.58 2.35 -2.07
CA ALA A 82 -9.25 2.21 -3.49
C ALA A 82 -8.11 3.16 -3.91
N TYR A 83 -8.17 4.43 -3.51
CA TYR A 83 -7.11 5.39 -3.79
C TYR A 83 -5.79 5.02 -3.08
N SER A 84 -5.85 4.69 -1.78
CA SER A 84 -4.67 4.31 -1.00
C SER A 84 -4.00 3.04 -1.56
N LYS A 85 -4.79 2.06 -2.00
CA LYS A 85 -4.28 0.84 -2.63
C LYS A 85 -3.76 1.04 -4.04
N ALA A 86 -4.44 1.85 -4.85
CA ALA A 86 -3.94 2.20 -6.18
C ALA A 86 -2.54 2.82 -6.07
N LEU A 87 -2.35 3.73 -5.11
CA LEU A 87 -1.06 4.35 -4.83
C LEU A 87 -0.01 3.30 -4.41
N LEU A 88 -0.35 2.40 -3.50
CA LEU A 88 0.59 1.37 -3.01
C LEU A 88 0.97 0.35 -4.07
N PHE A 89 0.02 -0.10 -4.90
CA PHE A 89 0.30 -1.07 -5.97
C PHE A 89 1.10 -0.45 -7.11
N LEU A 90 0.81 0.80 -7.47
CA LEU A 90 1.60 1.53 -8.46
C LEU A 90 3.01 1.79 -7.91
N GLY A 91 3.11 2.20 -6.64
CA GLY A 91 4.38 2.37 -5.92
C GLY A 91 5.21 1.09 -5.86
N ALA A 92 4.58 -0.06 -5.59
CA ALA A 92 5.25 -1.36 -5.65
C ALA A 92 5.67 -1.73 -7.08
N GLY A 93 4.85 -1.40 -8.08
CA GLY A 93 5.21 -1.55 -9.49
C GLY A 93 6.45 -0.76 -9.86
N SER A 94 6.55 0.48 -9.39
CA SER A 94 7.75 1.29 -9.58
C SER A 94 8.98 0.70 -8.90
N ILE A 95 8.84 0.25 -7.65
CA ILE A 95 9.95 -0.40 -6.92
C ILE A 95 10.46 -1.63 -7.69
N ILE A 96 9.55 -2.49 -8.17
CA ILE A 96 9.91 -3.71 -8.91
C ILE A 96 10.65 -3.35 -10.20
N HIS A 97 10.17 -2.35 -10.95
CA HIS A 97 10.81 -1.95 -12.21
C HIS A 97 12.20 -1.34 -11.97
N SER A 98 12.39 -0.56 -10.91
CA SER A 98 13.70 -0.01 -10.55
C SER A 98 14.72 -1.08 -10.13
N ILE A 99 14.25 -2.22 -9.58
CA ILE A 99 15.08 -3.33 -9.10
C ILE A 99 15.35 -4.40 -10.15
N GLU A 100 14.41 -4.59 -11.08
CA GLU A 100 14.45 -5.62 -12.12
C GLU A 100 15.76 -5.65 -12.93
N PRO A 101 16.35 -4.51 -13.36
CA PRO A 101 17.65 -4.47 -14.04
C PRO A 101 18.82 -5.08 -13.26
N ILE A 102 18.76 -5.02 -11.92
CA ILE A 102 19.87 -5.36 -11.03
C ILE A 102 19.78 -6.82 -10.60
N VAL A 103 18.56 -7.25 -10.28
CA VAL A 103 18.28 -8.56 -9.69
C VAL A 103 17.89 -9.62 -10.73
N GLY A 104 17.46 -9.16 -11.90
CA GLY A 104 16.90 -9.97 -12.96
C GLY A 104 15.38 -10.15 -12.84
N TYR A 105 14.77 -10.42 -13.99
CA TYR A 105 13.33 -10.63 -14.11
C TYR A 105 12.94 -12.04 -13.63
N SER A 106 12.52 -12.14 -12.37
CA SER A 106 11.83 -13.32 -11.83
C SER A 106 10.99 -12.89 -10.63
N PRO A 107 9.74 -13.39 -10.49
CA PRO A 107 8.90 -13.04 -9.35
C PRO A 107 9.57 -13.33 -8.00
N ASP A 108 10.30 -14.44 -7.91
CA ASP A 108 10.96 -14.88 -6.67
C ASP A 108 12.15 -13.98 -6.27
N LYS A 109 12.65 -13.17 -7.21
CA LYS A 109 13.77 -12.27 -7.00
C LYS A 109 13.34 -10.80 -6.96
N SER A 110 12.79 -10.26 -8.05
CA SER A 110 12.49 -8.81 -8.18
C SER A 110 11.35 -8.33 -7.29
N GLN A 111 10.49 -9.24 -6.79
CA GLN A 111 9.35 -8.91 -5.94
C GLN A 111 9.59 -9.25 -4.47
N ASN A 112 10.68 -9.96 -4.17
CA ASN A 112 10.97 -10.49 -2.85
C ASN A 112 11.67 -9.43 -1.98
N LEU A 113 11.03 -9.08 -0.87
CA LEU A 113 11.44 -8.06 0.09
C LEU A 113 12.83 -8.33 0.69
N VAL A 114 13.28 -9.58 0.72
CA VAL A 114 14.61 -9.96 1.25
C VAL A 114 15.74 -9.37 0.41
N PHE A 115 15.54 -9.26 -0.91
CA PHE A 115 16.53 -8.67 -1.80
C PHE A 115 16.40 -7.14 -1.84
N MET A 116 15.29 -6.58 -1.39
CA MET A 116 15.09 -5.12 -1.32
C MET A 116 15.82 -4.51 -0.12
N GLY A 117 15.86 -3.18 -0.04
CA GLY A 117 16.49 -2.44 1.04
C GLY A 117 17.33 -1.28 0.54
N GLY A 118 17.47 -0.22 1.34
CA GLY A 118 18.33 0.93 1.02
C GLY A 118 17.94 1.73 -0.24
N LEU A 119 16.72 1.54 -0.76
CA LEU A 119 16.20 2.26 -1.94
C LEU A 119 15.97 3.75 -1.69
N THR A 120 16.03 4.17 -0.42
CA THR A 120 15.78 5.56 0.01
C THR A 120 16.55 6.61 -0.78
N LYS A 121 17.83 6.36 -1.10
CA LYS A 121 18.70 7.32 -1.79
C LYS A 121 18.45 7.40 -3.30
N TYR A 122 17.81 6.38 -3.86
CA TYR A 122 17.76 6.14 -5.30
C TYR A 122 16.39 6.47 -5.90
N ILE A 123 15.32 6.21 -5.14
CA ILE A 123 13.94 6.44 -5.57
C ILE A 123 13.15 7.31 -4.56
N PRO A 124 13.59 8.56 -4.30
CA PRO A 124 12.99 9.42 -3.27
C PRO A 124 11.50 9.74 -3.52
N ILE A 125 11.07 9.88 -4.78
CA ILE A 125 9.68 10.24 -5.08
C ILE A 125 8.80 9.04 -4.76
N THR A 126 9.12 7.87 -5.32
CA THR A 126 8.42 6.62 -5.01
C THR A 126 8.44 6.28 -3.52
N ARG A 127 9.53 6.58 -2.80
CA ARG A 127 9.59 6.42 -1.34
C ARG A 127 8.54 7.25 -0.63
N THR A 128 8.46 8.54 -0.93
CA THR A 128 7.53 9.45 -0.26
C THR A 128 6.09 9.08 -0.58
N THR A 129 5.77 8.81 -1.85
CA THR A 129 4.42 8.41 -2.24
C THR A 129 4.02 7.10 -1.56
N PHE A 130 4.87 6.06 -1.62
CA PHE A 130 4.60 4.78 -0.96
C PHE A 130 4.40 4.95 0.55
N LEU A 131 5.21 5.78 1.22
CA LEU A 131 5.04 6.10 2.64
C LEU A 131 3.67 6.73 2.92
N LEU A 132 3.26 7.76 2.17
CA LEU A 132 1.94 8.39 2.34
C LEU A 132 0.80 7.39 2.13
N GLY A 133 0.93 6.48 1.16
CA GLY A 133 -0.01 5.37 0.96
C GLY A 133 -0.07 4.41 2.15
N THR A 134 1.08 4.08 2.74
CA THR A 134 1.12 3.21 3.93
C THR A 134 0.48 3.89 5.14
N LEU A 135 0.78 5.16 5.40
CA LEU A 135 0.23 5.92 6.52
C LEU A 135 -1.28 6.12 6.37
N SER A 136 -1.76 6.37 5.14
CA SER A 136 -3.18 6.38 4.83
C SER A 136 -3.83 5.05 5.22
N LEU A 137 -3.34 3.93 4.69
CA LEU A 137 -3.92 2.61 4.97
C LEU A 137 -3.88 2.20 6.46
N CYS A 138 -2.86 2.66 7.19
CA CYS A 138 -2.77 2.46 8.64
C CYS A 138 -3.88 3.18 9.41
N GLY A 139 -4.38 4.30 8.88
CA GLY A 139 -5.40 5.14 9.50
C GLY A 139 -4.79 6.18 10.43
N ILE A 140 -3.80 6.92 9.95
CA ILE A 140 -3.15 8.00 10.73
C ILE A 140 -3.73 9.35 10.29
N PRO A 141 -4.13 10.25 11.20
CA PRO A 141 -4.53 11.60 10.82
C PRO A 141 -3.32 12.35 10.24
N PRO A 142 -3.45 13.09 9.11
CA PRO A 142 -4.68 13.60 8.48
C PRO A 142 -5.19 12.79 7.26
N PHE A 143 -4.69 11.56 7.04
CA PHE A 143 -4.95 10.83 5.79
C PHE A 143 -6.37 10.29 5.67
N ALA A 144 -6.81 10.01 4.43
CA ALA A 144 -8.20 9.71 4.15
C ALA A 144 -8.80 8.47 4.83
N CYS A 145 -8.04 7.38 4.92
CA CYS A 145 -8.57 6.16 5.53
C CYS A 145 -8.69 6.26 7.06
N PHE A 146 -8.17 7.30 7.73
CA PHE A 146 -8.41 7.51 9.16
C PHE A 146 -9.90 7.71 9.44
N TRP A 147 -10.53 8.66 8.75
CA TRP A 147 -11.94 9.04 8.95
C TRP A 147 -12.89 7.85 8.80
N SER A 148 -12.68 7.01 7.79
CA SER A 148 -13.53 5.85 7.54
C SER A 148 -13.22 4.66 8.44
N LYS A 149 -11.94 4.42 8.77
CA LYS A 149 -11.54 3.25 9.57
C LYS A 149 -11.86 3.42 11.04
N ASP A 150 -11.73 4.64 11.57
CA ASP A 150 -12.08 4.95 12.96
C ASP A 150 -13.56 4.70 13.24
N GLU A 151 -14.43 5.14 12.32
CA GLU A 151 -15.87 4.93 12.40
C GLU A 151 -16.27 3.44 12.32
N ILE A 152 -15.60 2.63 11.47
CA ILE A 152 -15.80 1.17 11.46
C ILE A 152 -15.40 0.54 12.80
N LEU A 153 -14.29 1.00 13.40
CA LEU A 153 -13.81 0.49 14.67
C LEU A 153 -14.77 0.86 15.82
N SER A 154 -15.27 2.10 15.86
CA SER A 154 -16.28 2.50 16.85
C SER A 154 -17.58 1.72 16.70
N ASP A 155 -18.08 1.57 15.46
CA ASP A 155 -19.33 0.84 15.19
C ASP A 155 -19.20 -0.65 15.55
N SER A 156 -18.02 -1.23 15.31
CA SER A 156 -17.75 -2.63 15.67
C SER A 156 -17.75 -2.86 17.18
N TRP A 157 -17.27 -1.89 17.95
CA TRP A 157 -17.27 -1.94 19.41
C TRP A 157 -18.69 -1.81 19.98
N LEU A 158 -19.50 -0.91 19.40
CA LEU A 158 -20.91 -0.74 19.78
C LEU A 158 -21.75 -1.97 19.45
N TYR A 159 -21.46 -2.66 18.35
CA TYR A 159 -22.18 -3.86 17.94
C TYR A 159 -21.88 -5.07 18.83
N SER A 160 -20.59 -5.37 19.04
CA SER A 160 -20.16 -6.45 19.91
C SER A 160 -18.73 -6.24 20.36
N GLN A 161 -18.51 -6.35 21.66
CA GLN A 161 -17.20 -6.18 22.28
C GLN A 161 -16.13 -7.11 21.67
N ILE A 162 -16.50 -8.36 21.35
CA ILE A 162 -15.58 -9.34 20.75
C ILE A 162 -15.16 -8.89 19.34
N PHE A 163 -16.12 -8.38 18.57
CA PHE A 163 -15.89 -7.93 17.20
C PHE A 163 -14.99 -6.69 17.19
N GLY A 164 -15.27 -5.73 18.09
CA GLY A 164 -14.44 -4.58 18.33
C GLY A 164 -13.00 -4.94 18.71
N ILE A 165 -12.79 -5.84 19.67
CA ILE A 165 -11.43 -6.26 20.08
C ILE A 165 -10.64 -6.83 18.91
N ILE A 166 -11.24 -7.72 18.10
CA ILE A 166 -10.56 -8.32 16.95
C ILE A 166 -10.27 -7.28 15.86
N ALA A 167 -11.21 -6.36 15.62
CA ALA A 167 -11.04 -5.27 14.66
C ALA A 167 -9.91 -4.31 15.09
N TYR A 168 -9.91 -3.85 16.36
CA TYR A 168 -8.83 -3.02 16.91
C TYR A 168 -7.48 -3.72 16.88
N PHE A 169 -7.40 -4.99 17.30
CA PHE A 169 -6.16 -5.76 17.23
C PHE A 169 -5.65 -5.87 15.79
N THR A 170 -6.55 -6.13 14.85
CA THR A 170 -6.19 -6.20 13.43
C THR A 170 -5.75 -4.85 12.89
N ALA A 171 -6.26 -3.73 13.39
CA ALA A 171 -5.82 -2.39 12.99
C ALA A 171 -4.35 -2.18 13.37
N GLY A 172 -3.93 -2.62 14.56
CA GLY A 172 -2.53 -2.67 14.98
C GLY A 172 -1.68 -3.58 14.08
N LEU A 173 -2.17 -4.78 13.75
CA LEU A 173 -1.49 -5.68 12.81
C LEU A 173 -1.34 -5.06 11.40
N THR A 174 -2.35 -4.31 10.95
CA THR A 174 -2.27 -3.60 9.65
C THR A 174 -1.17 -2.57 9.63
N ALA A 175 -1.01 -1.81 10.71
CA ALA A 175 0.09 -0.89 10.86
C ALA A 175 1.44 -1.62 10.84
N PHE A 176 1.55 -2.72 11.59
CA PHE A 176 2.77 -3.49 11.66
C PHE A 176 3.20 -4.08 10.31
N TYR A 177 2.32 -4.81 9.59
CA TYR A 177 2.75 -5.46 8.34
C TYR A 177 2.99 -4.45 7.22
N MET A 178 2.23 -3.35 7.14
CA MET A 178 2.45 -2.33 6.10
C MET A 178 3.77 -1.61 6.34
N PHE A 179 4.06 -1.28 7.59
CA PHE A 179 5.29 -0.61 7.94
C PHE A 179 6.51 -1.54 7.83
N ARG A 180 6.37 -2.83 8.13
CA ARG A 180 7.37 -3.87 7.81
C ARG A 180 7.73 -3.85 6.33
N VAL A 181 6.74 -3.81 5.43
CA VAL A 181 6.99 -3.73 3.98
C VAL A 181 7.72 -2.44 3.62
N TYR A 182 7.34 -1.31 4.20
CA TYR A 182 8.03 -0.03 3.98
C TYR A 182 9.49 -0.06 4.45
N LEU A 183 9.77 -0.54 5.65
CA LEU A 183 11.12 -0.59 6.20
C LEU A 183 12.02 -1.55 5.42
N LEU A 184 11.53 -2.74 5.10
CA LEU A 184 12.30 -3.73 4.34
C LEU A 184 12.63 -3.26 2.92
N THR A 185 11.78 -2.42 2.31
CA THR A 185 12.01 -1.89 0.97
C THR A 185 12.97 -0.71 0.96
N PHE A 186 12.75 0.28 1.82
CA PHE A 186 13.44 1.58 1.73
C PHE A 186 14.57 1.76 2.75
N ASP A 187 14.47 1.19 3.94
CA ASP A 187 15.45 1.37 5.02
C ASP A 187 16.61 0.36 4.89
N GLY A 188 17.71 0.64 5.58
CA GLY A 188 18.93 -0.17 5.59
C GLY A 188 19.85 0.07 4.39
N TYR A 189 20.67 -0.95 4.09
CA TYR A 189 21.63 -0.93 2.99
C TYR A 189 21.09 -1.72 1.80
N LEU A 190 21.57 -1.41 0.59
CA LEU A 190 21.27 -2.21 -0.59
C LEU A 190 21.77 -3.65 -0.36
N ARG A 191 20.84 -4.61 -0.38
CA ARG A 191 21.14 -6.02 -0.08
C ARG A 191 21.60 -6.84 -1.28
N PHE A 192 21.82 -6.19 -2.42
CA PHE A 192 22.33 -6.81 -3.65
C PHE A 192 23.84 -7.03 -3.60
N HIS A 193 24.33 -7.87 -2.68
CA HIS A 193 25.68 -8.41 -2.82
C HIS A 193 25.68 -9.52 -3.87
N PHE A 194 26.58 -9.38 -4.86
CA PHE A 194 26.78 -10.26 -6.00
C PHE A 194 26.68 -11.75 -5.65
N GLN A 195 25.55 -12.38 -5.96
CA GLN A 195 25.38 -13.83 -6.00
C GLN A 195 26.12 -14.44 -7.21
N ASP A 196 27.22 -13.84 -7.67
CA ASP A 196 28.08 -14.35 -8.74
C ASP A 196 29.49 -14.72 -8.22
N TYR A 197 29.69 -14.79 -6.90
CA TYR A 197 30.95 -15.27 -6.30
C TYR A 197 30.78 -16.43 -5.30
N SER A 198 29.75 -17.28 -5.47
CA SER A 198 29.67 -18.55 -4.75
C SER A 198 29.96 -19.73 -5.68
N ASN A 199 31.15 -19.69 -6.30
CA ASN A 199 31.73 -20.85 -6.96
C ASN A 199 32.97 -21.32 -6.18
N SER A 200 32.78 -21.62 -4.88
CA SER A 200 33.66 -22.53 -4.14
C SER A 200 33.00 -22.96 -2.82
N LYS A 201 32.63 -24.26 -2.76
CA LYS A 201 32.61 -25.19 -1.59
C LYS A 201 31.83 -24.74 -0.33
N THR A 202 30.98 -25.51 0.34
CA THR A 202 30.67 -26.95 0.38
C THR A 202 29.39 -27.14 1.24
N SER A 203 28.41 -27.87 0.70
CA SER A 203 27.48 -28.82 1.35
C SER A 203 27.11 -28.69 2.85
N LEU A 204 25.80 -28.59 3.16
CA LEU A 204 24.98 -29.64 3.83
C LEU A 204 23.68 -29.05 4.41
N SER A 205 22.60 -29.12 3.64
CA SER A 205 21.22 -29.31 4.15
C SER A 205 20.32 -29.53 2.94
N TYR A 206 20.17 -30.80 2.58
CA TYR A 206 19.22 -31.24 1.56
C TYR A 206 17.79 -30.90 2.02
N SER A 207 17.11 -30.00 1.32
CA SER A 207 15.64 -30.03 1.25
C SER A 207 15.25 -30.77 -0.02
N ILE A 208 14.86 -32.04 0.14
CA ILE A 208 14.31 -32.88 -0.92
C ILE A 208 13.03 -32.18 -1.43
N PRO A 209 12.92 -31.83 -2.73
CA PRO A 209 11.67 -31.34 -3.27
C PRO A 209 10.69 -32.51 -3.36
N LEU A 210 9.70 -32.53 -2.48
CA LEU A 210 8.70 -33.59 -2.33
C LEU A 210 7.73 -33.72 -3.53
N TRP A 211 7.91 -32.95 -4.60
CA TRP A 211 7.07 -33.02 -5.78
C TRP A 211 7.93 -32.90 -7.04
N GLY A 212 8.08 -34.04 -7.73
CA GLY A 212 8.93 -34.21 -8.89
C GLY A 212 8.67 -33.17 -9.99
N LYS A 213 9.66 -32.30 -10.21
CA LYS A 213 9.87 -31.63 -11.49
C LYS A 213 11.14 -32.18 -12.10
N ASN A 214 10.99 -32.93 -13.18
CA ASN A 214 12.09 -33.43 -14.00
C ASN A 214 12.94 -32.26 -14.49
N THR A 215 14.12 -32.07 -13.90
CA THR A 215 15.17 -31.25 -14.48
C THR A 215 15.78 -32.03 -15.62
N SER A 216 15.51 -31.62 -16.86
CA SER A 216 16.27 -32.10 -18.02
C SER A 216 17.69 -31.53 -17.92
N ASN A 217 18.61 -32.36 -17.44
CA ASN A 217 20.03 -32.07 -17.49
C ASN A 217 20.48 -32.04 -18.95
N ARG A 218 20.74 -30.84 -19.50
CA ARG A 218 21.57 -30.71 -20.70
C ARG A 218 23.04 -30.71 -20.28
N PRO A 219 23.91 -31.53 -20.90
CA PRO A 219 25.31 -31.52 -20.57
C PRO A 219 25.98 -30.27 -21.16
N ASN A 220 26.82 -29.63 -20.34
CA ASN A 220 27.75 -28.59 -20.76
C ASN A 220 28.71 -29.14 -21.82
N SER A 221 28.77 -28.51 -22.99
CA SER A 221 29.99 -28.46 -23.78
C SER A 221 30.70 -27.14 -23.48
N ASN A 222 31.86 -27.26 -22.84
CA ASN A 222 32.81 -26.16 -22.69
C ASN A 222 33.19 -25.64 -24.08
N THR A 223 32.92 -24.36 -24.34
CA THR A 223 33.71 -23.58 -25.29
C THR A 223 34.04 -22.26 -24.64
N ASN A 224 35.33 -22.03 -24.43
CA ASN A 224 35.88 -20.73 -24.06
C ASN A 224 35.40 -19.70 -25.09
N PHE A 225 34.50 -18.79 -24.72
CA PHE A 225 34.20 -17.62 -25.52
C PHE A 225 34.82 -16.39 -24.88
N SER A 226 35.93 -16.00 -25.47
CA SER A 226 36.58 -14.71 -25.33
C SER A 226 35.59 -13.56 -25.56
N ILE A 227 35.63 -12.60 -24.64
CA ILE A 227 35.03 -11.28 -24.82
C ILE A 227 35.64 -10.65 -26.08
N SER A 228 34.83 -10.49 -27.12
CA SER A 228 35.15 -9.66 -28.27
C SER A 228 34.03 -8.65 -28.49
N THR A 229 34.40 -7.38 -28.49
CA THR A 229 33.57 -6.25 -28.93
C THR A 229 33.27 -6.42 -30.42
N ILE A 230 32.13 -7.01 -30.73
CA ILE A 230 31.68 -7.17 -32.12
C ILE A 230 30.95 -5.88 -32.55
N LYS A 231 31.65 -5.01 -33.29
CA LYS A 231 31.02 -4.03 -34.18
C LYS A 231 30.41 -4.79 -35.36
N LYS A 232 29.09 -5.01 -35.35
CA LYS A 232 28.36 -5.49 -36.53
C LYS A 232 27.78 -4.30 -37.31
N LYS A 233 28.61 -3.72 -38.18
CA LYS A 233 28.12 -3.04 -39.39
C LYS A 233 28.07 -4.12 -40.47
N VAL A 234 26.89 -4.44 -40.97
CA VAL A 234 26.74 -5.22 -42.20
C VAL A 234 25.95 -4.37 -43.17
N PHE A 235 26.67 -3.75 -44.11
CA PHE A 235 26.09 -3.25 -45.35
C PHE A 235 25.97 -4.45 -46.30
N PHE A 236 24.81 -4.66 -46.91
CA PHE A 236 24.75 -5.42 -48.15
C PHE A 236 23.95 -4.65 -49.20
N PHE A 237 24.63 -4.48 -50.33
CA PHE A 237 24.27 -3.69 -51.50
C PHE A 237 22.92 -4.10 -52.10
N SER A 238 22.25 -3.11 -52.67
CA SER A 238 21.08 -3.23 -53.51
C SER A 238 21.36 -3.93 -54.85
N LYS A 239 20.41 -4.72 -55.36
CA LYS A 239 19.91 -4.62 -56.75
C LYS A 239 18.59 -5.39 -56.93
N LYS A 240 17.63 -4.74 -57.61
CA LYS A 240 16.27 -5.16 -58.03
C LYS A 240 16.35 -6.46 -58.90
N LYS A 241 15.32 -7.27 -59.22
CA LYS A 241 13.85 -7.13 -59.40
C LYS A 241 13.32 -8.55 -59.78
N LYS A 242 12.13 -8.98 -59.34
CA LYS A 242 11.01 -9.52 -60.18
C LYS A 242 10.02 -10.38 -59.38
N ASN A 243 8.76 -10.04 -59.65
CA ASN A 243 7.45 -10.60 -59.31
C ASN A 243 7.38 -12.12 -59.07
N SER A 244 6.62 -12.53 -58.06
CA SER A 244 5.30 -13.16 -58.22
C SER A 244 4.85 -13.81 -56.90
N VAL A 245 3.57 -13.58 -56.57
CA VAL A 245 2.65 -14.41 -55.78
C VAL A 245 3.24 -15.13 -54.55
N ARG A 246 2.87 -14.66 -53.35
CA ARG A 246 2.21 -15.43 -52.26
C ARG A 246 2.25 -14.59 -50.96
N ASN A 247 1.07 -14.47 -50.34
CA ASN A 247 0.74 -13.81 -49.07
C ASN A 247 1.93 -13.55 -48.12
N LYS A 248 2.25 -12.28 -47.88
CA LYS A 248 3.02 -11.86 -46.70
C LYS A 248 2.03 -11.48 -45.60
N ILE A 249 1.84 -12.38 -44.65
CA ILE A 249 1.59 -11.95 -43.27
C ILE A 249 2.86 -11.22 -42.84
N CYS A 250 2.75 -9.91 -42.60
CA CYS A 250 3.82 -9.13 -42.02
C CYS A 250 3.93 -9.49 -40.55
N ASP A 251 4.80 -10.44 -40.21
CA ASP A 251 5.23 -10.63 -38.84
C ASP A 251 6.10 -9.44 -38.43
N PHE A 252 5.48 -8.46 -37.79
CA PHE A 252 6.17 -7.39 -37.08
C PHE A 252 6.84 -7.98 -35.83
N HIS A 253 8.04 -8.53 -36.00
CA HIS A 253 8.85 -8.93 -34.86
C HIS A 253 9.52 -7.68 -34.25
N TYR A 254 8.82 -7.03 -33.32
CA TYR A 254 9.38 -5.95 -32.50
C TYR A 254 10.34 -6.56 -31.48
N SER A 255 11.64 -6.40 -31.67
CA SER A 255 12.65 -6.79 -30.67
C SER A 255 12.76 -5.71 -29.59
N PHE A 256 11.88 -5.76 -28.59
CA PHE A 256 11.98 -4.90 -27.40
C PHE A 256 13.07 -5.44 -26.47
N GLY A 257 14.33 -5.19 -26.83
CA GLY A 257 15.50 -5.55 -26.04
C GLY A 257 16.17 -4.34 -25.40
N LYS A 258 15.48 -3.63 -24.49
CA LYS A 258 16.20 -2.68 -23.61
C LYS A 258 17.03 -3.49 -22.61
N LYS A 259 18.31 -3.71 -22.90
CA LYS A 259 19.29 -4.13 -21.89
C LYS A 259 19.52 -2.94 -20.97
N TYR A 260 18.87 -2.92 -19.81
CA TYR A 260 19.10 -1.91 -18.78
C TYR A 260 20.56 -2.03 -18.30
N THR A 261 21.36 -0.99 -18.55
CA THR A 261 22.77 -0.88 -18.15
C THR A 261 22.95 -0.17 -16.81
N SER A 262 21.88 0.00 -16.02
CA SER A 262 21.94 0.74 -14.77
C SER A 262 22.52 -0.12 -13.65
N LYS A 263 23.71 0.24 -13.16
CA LYS A 263 24.37 -0.38 -12.00
C LYS A 263 23.65 -0.10 -10.67
N TYR A 264 22.79 0.92 -10.64
CA TYR A 264 22.03 1.35 -9.47
C TYR A 264 20.55 1.51 -9.81
N PRO A 265 19.66 1.35 -8.81
CA PRO A 265 18.25 1.63 -9.02
C PRO A 265 18.09 3.12 -9.29
N HIS A 266 17.15 3.45 -10.17
CA HIS A 266 16.84 4.83 -10.53
C HIS A 266 15.33 5.04 -10.48
N GLU A 267 14.93 6.29 -10.28
CA GLU A 267 13.55 6.72 -10.39
C GLU A 267 13.08 6.56 -11.84
N LEU A 268 11.79 6.30 -12.01
CA LEU A 268 11.21 5.96 -13.31
C LEU A 268 10.85 7.18 -14.13
N ASP A 269 10.55 6.94 -15.39
CA ASP A 269 10.05 7.95 -16.31
C ASP A 269 8.80 8.65 -15.77
N ASN A 270 8.61 9.90 -16.19
CA ASN A 270 7.48 10.76 -15.79
C ASN A 270 6.11 10.12 -16.01
N THR A 271 5.99 9.17 -16.93
CA THR A 271 4.75 8.42 -17.21
C THR A 271 4.29 7.56 -16.04
N MET A 272 5.21 7.04 -15.21
CA MET A 272 4.88 6.29 -13.99
C MET A 272 4.78 7.21 -12.76
N LEU A 273 5.58 8.27 -12.70
CA LEU A 273 5.59 9.20 -11.56
C LEU A 273 4.37 10.13 -11.53
N PHE A 274 3.88 10.59 -12.67
CA PHE A 274 2.75 11.50 -12.74
C PHE A 274 1.46 10.91 -12.11
N PRO A 275 1.05 9.68 -12.44
CA PRO A 275 -0.07 9.02 -11.75
C PRO A 275 0.14 8.87 -10.24
N LEU A 276 1.36 8.59 -9.77
CA LEU A 276 1.66 8.49 -8.34
C LEU A 276 1.40 9.81 -7.61
N LEU A 277 1.87 10.92 -8.16
CA LEU A 277 1.67 12.25 -7.56
C LEU A 277 0.20 12.65 -7.54
N ILE A 278 -0.55 12.36 -8.60
CA ILE A 278 -2.00 12.60 -8.63
C ILE A 278 -2.70 11.79 -7.54
N LEU A 279 -2.36 10.50 -7.40
CA LEU A 279 -2.98 9.65 -6.39
C LEU A 279 -2.69 10.14 -4.96
N VAL A 280 -1.51 10.71 -4.69
CA VAL A 280 -1.19 11.32 -3.39
C VAL A 280 -2.19 12.40 -3.02
N ILE A 281 -2.51 13.30 -3.97
CA ILE A 281 -3.49 14.37 -3.77
C ILE A 281 -4.83 13.77 -3.36
N PHE A 282 -5.31 12.76 -4.09
CA PHE A 282 -6.56 12.09 -3.73
C PHE A 282 -6.51 11.46 -2.34
N THR A 283 -5.42 10.77 -1.97
CA THR A 283 -5.29 10.14 -0.63
C THR A 283 -5.26 11.13 0.53
N MET A 284 -4.87 12.39 0.29
CA MET A 284 -4.88 13.43 1.31
C MET A 284 -6.26 14.11 1.43
N PHE A 285 -6.88 14.46 0.30
CA PHE A 285 -8.08 15.30 0.30
C PHE A 285 -9.40 14.52 0.39
N ILE A 286 -9.46 13.29 -0.11
CA ILE A 286 -10.73 12.52 -0.13
C ILE A 286 -11.24 12.24 1.30
N GLY A 287 -10.36 12.24 2.29
CA GLY A 287 -10.70 12.12 3.71
C GLY A 287 -11.54 13.27 4.22
N VAL A 288 -11.17 14.50 3.82
CA VAL A 288 -11.84 15.73 4.27
C VAL A 288 -13.28 15.78 3.78
N ILE A 289 -13.56 15.19 2.61
CA ILE A 289 -14.92 15.09 2.04
C ILE A 289 -15.83 14.20 2.89
N GLY A 290 -15.27 13.24 3.64
CA GLY A 290 -16.05 12.36 4.51
C GLY A 290 -16.38 12.93 5.89
N ILE A 291 -15.77 14.06 6.27
CA ILE A 291 -15.99 14.68 7.57
C ILE A 291 -17.41 15.26 7.62
N HIS A 292 -18.18 14.85 8.61
CA HIS A 292 -19.49 15.43 8.91
C HIS A 292 -19.30 16.85 9.46
N PHE A 293 -19.57 17.86 8.65
CA PHE A 293 -19.73 19.24 9.11
C PHE A 293 -21.23 19.50 9.21
N ASP A 294 -21.75 19.66 10.43
CA ASP A 294 -23.19 19.82 10.67
C ASP A 294 -23.79 21.05 9.98
N GLU A 295 -25.08 20.90 9.68
CA GLU A 295 -26.05 21.84 9.14
C GLU A 295 -25.99 23.24 9.80
N SER A 296 -25.17 24.12 9.25
CA SER A 296 -25.47 25.56 9.29
C SER A 296 -24.87 26.23 8.06
N ALA A 297 -25.75 26.53 7.12
CA ALA A 297 -25.50 27.37 5.95
C ALA A 297 -24.31 26.95 5.05
N ILE A 298 -24.60 26.11 4.06
CA ILE A 298 -23.83 26.01 2.79
C ILE A 298 -22.40 25.44 2.98
N GLY A 299 -22.30 24.11 3.15
CA GLY A 299 -21.04 23.35 3.23
C GLY A 299 -21.21 21.90 2.73
N PRO A 300 -20.13 21.19 2.34
CA PRO A 300 -20.13 20.17 1.29
C PRO A 300 -20.59 18.80 1.76
N ASP A 301 -21.88 18.67 2.07
CA ASP A 301 -22.53 17.37 2.29
C ASP A 301 -22.84 16.69 0.93
N LEU A 302 -21.81 16.61 0.08
CA LEU A 302 -21.89 16.12 -1.30
C LEU A 302 -21.87 14.59 -1.33
N LEU A 303 -21.15 13.98 -0.38
CA LEU A 303 -21.03 12.54 -0.25
C LEU A 303 -22.30 11.92 0.35
N SER A 304 -22.94 12.59 1.32
CA SER A 304 -24.22 12.15 1.90
C SER A 304 -25.30 12.09 0.81
N LYS A 305 -25.45 13.16 0.02
CA LYS A 305 -26.40 13.21 -1.10
C LYS A 305 -26.15 12.15 -2.18
N TRP A 306 -24.91 11.69 -2.35
CA TRP A 306 -24.55 10.71 -3.37
C TRP A 306 -24.59 9.26 -2.87
N LEU A 307 -24.37 9.03 -1.57
CA LEU A 307 -24.31 7.69 -0.96
C LEU A 307 -25.56 7.30 -0.16
N THR A 308 -26.49 8.22 0.14
CA THR A 308 -27.73 7.84 0.83
C THR A 308 -28.74 7.22 -0.13
N SER A 309 -29.06 5.94 0.07
CA SER A 309 -30.40 5.43 -0.27
C SER A 309 -31.37 5.88 0.83
N SER A 310 -32.48 6.48 0.42
CA SER A 310 -33.52 7.06 1.28
C SER A 310 -34.07 6.04 2.30
N LYS A 311 -33.58 6.11 3.55
CA LYS A 311 -34.24 5.84 4.85
C LYS A 311 -33.17 5.51 5.91
N THR A 312 -32.60 6.54 6.53
CA THR A 312 -31.82 6.41 7.77
C THR A 312 -32.79 6.35 8.95
N PHE A 313 -33.08 5.14 9.44
CA PHE A 313 -33.96 4.92 10.59
C PHE A 313 -33.20 4.66 11.91
N LEU A 314 -31.88 4.88 11.96
CA LEU A 314 -31.06 4.58 13.13
C LEU A 314 -29.94 5.59 13.39
N VAL A 315 -30.24 6.89 13.41
CA VAL A 315 -29.50 7.83 14.29
C VAL A 315 -30.49 8.87 14.77
N GLU A 316 -31.01 8.63 15.96
CA GLU A 316 -31.76 9.61 16.74
C GLU A 316 -30.79 10.69 17.23
N ASN A 317 -31.19 11.95 17.07
CA ASN A 317 -30.53 13.15 17.56
C ASN A 317 -29.88 12.94 18.95
N SER A 318 -28.54 13.00 19.03
CA SER A 318 -27.86 13.10 20.33
C SER A 318 -26.68 14.10 20.27
N ASN A 319 -26.86 15.18 21.03
CA ASN A 319 -25.96 16.29 21.38
C ASN A 319 -24.50 16.21 20.88
N PHE A 320 -24.15 17.12 19.96
CA PHE A 320 -22.82 17.34 19.36
C PHE A 320 -21.65 17.34 20.37
N CYS A 321 -21.83 17.91 21.57
CA CYS A 321 -20.77 18.01 22.57
C CYS A 321 -20.41 16.67 23.22
N LEU A 322 -21.38 15.75 23.33
CA LEU A 322 -21.15 14.39 23.80
C LEU A 322 -20.49 13.57 22.67
N ASN A 323 -20.88 13.84 21.42
CA ASN A 323 -20.32 13.19 20.24
C ASN A 323 -18.86 13.59 19.96
N SER A 324 -18.46 14.84 20.22
CA SER A 324 -17.06 15.25 20.01
C SER A 324 -16.11 14.64 21.02
N TYR A 325 -16.53 14.48 22.28
CA TYR A 325 -15.72 13.87 23.32
C TYR A 325 -15.56 12.36 23.11
N THR A 326 -16.67 11.65 22.81
CA THR A 326 -16.62 10.21 22.50
C THR A 326 -15.84 9.93 21.21
N PHE A 327 -15.99 10.78 20.18
CA PHE A 327 -15.19 10.72 18.96
C PHE A 327 -13.69 10.90 19.25
N LEU A 328 -13.32 11.93 20.01
CA LEU A 328 -11.92 12.15 20.40
C LEU A 328 -11.35 10.98 21.20
N GLN A 329 -12.13 10.40 22.11
CA GLN A 329 -11.70 9.24 22.89
C GLN A 329 -11.46 8.01 22.01
N ASN A 330 -12.38 7.72 21.09
CA ASN A 330 -12.24 6.62 20.12
C ASN A 330 -11.05 6.84 19.19
N ALA A 331 -10.88 8.07 18.68
CA ALA A 331 -9.74 8.46 17.86
C ALA A 331 -8.40 8.30 18.60
N ILE A 332 -8.32 8.70 19.88
CA ILE A 332 -7.11 8.50 20.69
C ILE A 332 -6.80 7.01 20.83
N LEU A 333 -7.80 6.17 21.08
CA LEU A 333 -7.63 4.72 21.18
C LEU A 333 -7.16 4.12 19.86
N SER A 334 -7.81 4.44 18.74
CA SER A 334 -7.43 3.91 17.42
C SER A 334 -6.02 4.34 17.01
N ILE A 335 -5.67 5.62 17.21
CA ILE A 335 -4.34 6.16 16.96
C ILE A 335 -3.30 5.49 17.87
N SER A 336 -3.61 5.27 19.14
CA SER A 336 -2.68 4.61 20.08
C SER A 336 -2.30 3.19 19.62
N ILE A 337 -3.29 2.43 19.11
CA ILE A 337 -3.08 1.06 18.64
C ILE A 337 -2.29 1.04 17.33
N VAL A 338 -2.61 1.95 16.41
CA VAL A 338 -1.89 2.08 15.13
C VAL A 338 -0.44 2.50 15.37
N THR A 339 -0.21 3.50 16.22
CA THR A 339 1.14 3.98 16.56
C THR A 339 1.95 2.93 17.31
N ALA A 340 1.34 2.15 18.20
CA ALA A 340 1.98 0.99 18.82
C ALA A 340 2.42 -0.04 17.76
N GLY A 341 1.55 -0.40 16.82
CA GLY A 341 1.89 -1.32 15.72
C GLY A 341 3.04 -0.82 14.84
N LEU A 342 3.05 0.47 14.51
CA LEU A 342 4.17 1.11 13.80
C LEU A 342 5.47 1.06 14.60
N CYS A 343 5.42 1.39 15.89
CA CYS A 343 6.57 1.40 16.77
C CYS A 343 7.17 0.01 16.93
N ILE A 344 6.32 -1.01 17.11
CA ILE A 344 6.75 -2.42 17.17
C ILE A 344 7.43 -2.82 15.85
N ALA A 345 6.82 -2.52 14.69
CA ALA A 345 7.45 -2.81 13.40
C ALA A 345 8.79 -2.09 13.22
N TYR A 346 8.87 -0.84 13.68
CA TYR A 346 10.11 -0.07 13.68
C TYR A 346 11.21 -0.72 14.54
N ILE A 347 10.88 -1.19 15.74
CA ILE A 347 11.84 -1.86 16.63
C ILE A 347 12.38 -3.15 16.01
N PHE A 348 11.52 -3.94 15.36
CA PHE A 348 11.91 -5.23 14.78
C PHE A 348 12.66 -5.12 13.45
N TYR A 349 12.31 -4.14 12.60
CA TYR A 349 12.82 -4.07 11.22
C TYR A 349 13.56 -2.79 10.88
N GLY A 350 13.50 -1.77 11.74
CA GLY A 350 14.19 -0.49 11.53
C GLY A 350 15.71 -0.66 11.57
N SER A 351 16.41 0.07 10.72
CA SER A 351 17.87 0.11 10.80
C SER A 351 18.31 0.95 12.02
N VAL A 352 19.32 0.50 12.76
CA VAL A 352 19.87 1.23 13.93
C VAL A 352 20.29 2.66 13.58
N HIS A 353 20.65 2.91 12.31
CA HIS A 353 21.04 4.23 11.81
C HIS A 353 19.87 5.19 11.55
N SER A 354 18.65 4.68 11.31
CA SER A 354 17.48 5.55 11.06
C SER A 354 16.89 6.15 12.35
N PHE A 355 17.18 5.55 13.51
CA PHE A 355 16.62 5.98 14.80
C PHE A 355 17.12 7.38 15.22
N PHE A 356 18.42 7.64 15.00
CA PHE A 356 19.03 8.91 15.35
C PHE A 356 18.75 10.03 14.34
N PHE A 357 18.54 9.71 13.06
CA PHE A 357 18.26 10.73 12.04
C PHE A 357 16.82 11.26 12.11
N ASN A 358 15.83 10.42 12.44
CA ASN A 358 14.45 10.88 12.61
C ASN A 358 14.25 11.76 13.85
N PHE A 359 15.03 11.58 14.92
CA PHE A 359 15.03 12.52 16.05
C PHE A 359 15.50 13.91 15.64
N SER A 360 16.42 14.04 14.68
CA SER A 360 16.82 15.35 14.13
C SER A 360 15.70 16.02 13.32
N PHE A 361 14.88 15.24 12.60
CA PHE A 361 13.70 15.74 11.89
C PHE A 361 12.56 16.12 12.84
N PHE A 362 12.32 15.34 13.90
CA PHE A 362 11.39 15.71 14.96
C PHE A 362 11.88 16.94 15.75
N ASN A 363 13.18 17.03 16.03
CA ASN A 363 13.80 18.23 16.61
C ASN A 363 13.76 19.43 15.65
N SER A 364 13.86 19.23 14.33
CA SER A 364 13.72 20.34 13.38
C SER A 364 12.28 20.84 13.32
N PHE A 365 11.28 19.95 13.41
CA PHE A 365 9.87 20.32 13.48
C PHE A 365 9.52 21.02 14.80
N LEU A 366 10.06 20.54 15.93
CA LEU A 366 9.96 21.22 17.23
C LEU A 366 10.69 22.57 17.24
N ASN A 367 11.86 22.68 16.62
CA ASN A 367 12.58 23.94 16.45
C ASN A 367 11.87 24.89 15.49
N LEU A 368 11.24 24.40 14.43
CA LEU A 368 10.44 25.21 13.50
C LEU A 368 9.22 25.77 14.22
N LYS A 369 8.52 24.94 15.01
CA LYS A 369 7.37 25.37 15.83
C LYS A 369 7.79 26.37 16.91
N ARG A 370 8.98 26.19 17.50
CA ARG A 370 9.58 27.14 18.47
C ARG A 370 9.99 28.46 17.82
N ASN A 371 10.53 28.43 16.60
CA ASN A 371 10.89 29.62 15.82
C ASN A 371 9.66 30.36 15.30
N LEU A 372 8.58 29.66 14.92
CA LEU A 372 7.30 30.30 14.57
C LEU A 372 6.69 30.98 15.79
N LYS A 373 6.70 30.31 16.96
CA LYS A 373 6.18 30.86 18.21
C LYS A 373 7.01 32.08 18.66
N ARG A 374 8.33 32.07 18.49
CA ARG A 374 9.19 33.24 18.73
C ARG A 374 8.91 34.37 17.74
N ARG A 375 8.79 34.12 16.43
CA ARG A 375 8.44 35.16 15.45
C ARG A 375 7.09 35.83 15.74
N ILE A 376 6.09 35.05 16.16
CA ILE A 376 4.77 35.58 16.51
C ILE A 376 4.87 36.40 17.81
N LEU A 377 5.63 35.93 18.81
CA LEU A 377 5.87 36.66 20.05
C LEU A 377 6.61 37.99 19.79
N ASP A 378 7.65 37.97 18.95
CA ASP A 378 8.43 39.16 18.59
C ASP A 378 7.59 40.17 17.78
N GLN A 379 6.68 39.69 16.91
CA GLN A 379 5.71 40.55 16.21
C GLN A 379 4.69 41.19 17.15
N ILE A 380 4.23 40.46 18.17
CA ILE A 380 3.31 40.99 19.19
C ILE A 380 4.05 41.99 20.09
N GLN A 381 5.32 41.75 20.40
CA GLN A 381 6.10 42.66 21.25
C GLN A 381 6.45 43.97 20.52
N ASN A 382 6.74 43.92 19.22
CA ASN A 382 6.96 45.10 18.36
C ASN A 382 5.67 45.86 17.97
N THR A 383 4.50 45.36 18.33
CA THR A 383 3.22 46.08 18.13
C THR A 383 2.68 46.67 19.44
N ILE A 384 3.27 46.28 20.59
CA ILE A 384 2.90 46.76 21.93
C ILE A 384 3.92 47.79 22.46
N TYR A 385 5.15 47.80 21.95
CA TYR A 385 6.14 48.87 22.09
C TYR A 385 6.34 49.57 20.75
#